data_AF-A0A1B1MZN5-F1
#
_entry.id   AF-A0A1B1MZN5-F1
#
_cell.length_a   1.000
_cell.length_b   1.000
_cell.length_c   1.000
_cell.angle_alpha   90.00
_cell.angle_beta   90.00
_cell.angle_gamma   90.00
#
_symmetry.space_group_name_H-M   'P 1'
#
loop_
_entity.id
_entity.type
_entity.pdbx_description
1 polymer ?
#
loop_
_entity_poly.entity_id
_entity_poly.type
_entity_poly.pdbx_seq_one_letter_code
_entity_poly.pdbx_strand_id
1 'polypeptide(L)'
;MKITEWAIVFVLLASPFFWVSSMRADNLREVFLLEQRYNSILKTAVQDGASRLNVNEQPLYEAGYVSDKFFRVDKQAGLDALLETLFMNFNLVDDPVGQQAFMLYVPAVVVLDYDGYCIYGIQDRMQADRGKQQMGGWFPKKPYVYTDAAANVLSFTLDNQLTLLDPRQKLFLQGLPEDLKGKTDDPLLENPEMLDAVRRTAIVSSVEQDLERIVAEHNHFAEQAGVSYTFTLPNIPDETWNNTIEDAGMLVFLQGIPVGDQYYNNFAFGGGRLLKKRAVMGGIDAQTGIKYYYRRPCEGAYRLEETFTNERDAAASGYFEARCKGVSTTR
;
A
#
# COMPACT_ATOMS: atom_id res chain seq x y z
N MET A 1 -45.59 51.92 18.43
CA MET A 1 -44.46 51.21 19.08
C MET A 1 -43.17 51.96 18.78
N LYS A 2 -42.37 52.26 19.80
CA LYS A 2 -41.06 52.92 19.62
C LYS A 2 -40.09 51.94 18.96
N ILE A 3 -39.09 52.45 18.23
CA ILE A 3 -38.06 51.62 17.56
C ILE A 3 -37.34 50.69 18.56
N THR A 4 -37.27 51.08 19.83
CA THR A 4 -36.73 50.29 20.94
C THR A 4 -37.52 49.02 21.22
N GLU A 5 -38.84 49.04 21.05
CA GLU A 5 -39.70 47.87 21.28
C GLU A 5 -39.50 46.82 20.19
N TRP A 6 -39.32 47.25 18.94
CA TRP A 6 -38.97 46.37 17.83
C TRP A 6 -37.58 45.74 17.99
N ALA A 7 -36.60 46.48 18.52
CA ALA A 7 -35.26 45.96 18.80
C ALA A 7 -35.28 44.85 19.87
N ILE A 8 -36.08 45.00 20.94
CA ILE A 8 -36.20 43.99 22.01
C ILE A 8 -36.81 42.70 21.47
N VAL A 9 -37.87 42.79 20.66
CA VAL A 9 -38.49 41.62 20.03
C VAL A 9 -37.51 40.90 19.10
N PHE A 10 -36.73 41.64 18.32
CA PHE A 10 -35.71 41.05 17.45
C PHE A 10 -34.64 40.29 18.25
N VAL A 11 -34.12 40.86 19.35
CA VAL A 11 -33.11 40.19 20.18
C VAL A 11 -33.67 38.91 20.82
N LEU A 12 -34.92 38.94 21.32
CA LEU A 12 -35.58 37.76 21.90
C LEU A 12 -35.76 36.62 20.88
N LEU A 13 -36.04 36.96 19.62
CA LEU A 13 -36.19 35.96 18.54
C LEU A 13 -34.84 35.47 18.02
N ALA A 14 -33.85 36.36 17.88
CA ALA A 14 -32.56 36.02 17.28
C ALA A 14 -31.60 35.33 18.26
N SER A 15 -31.64 35.68 19.55
CA SER A 15 -30.78 35.11 20.59
C SER A 15 -30.79 33.57 20.67
N PRO A 16 -31.95 32.88 20.72
CA PRO A 16 -31.96 31.42 20.76
C PRO A 16 -31.40 30.80 19.47
N PHE A 17 -31.60 31.44 18.31
CA PHE A 17 -31.04 30.99 17.04
C PHE A 17 -29.51 31.07 17.03
N PHE A 18 -28.94 32.20 17.49
CA PHE A 18 -27.49 32.35 17.60
C PHE A 18 -26.87 31.35 18.59
N TRP A 19 -27.58 31.05 19.68
CA TRP A 19 -27.11 30.08 20.67
C TRP A 19 -27.11 28.63 20.14
N VAL A 20 -28.15 28.22 19.41
CA VAL A 20 -28.16 26.91 18.74
C VAL A 20 -27.08 26.85 17.65
N SER A 21 -26.88 27.95 16.92
CA SER A 21 -25.82 28.04 15.91
C SER A 21 -24.43 27.95 16.54
N SER A 22 -24.19 28.56 17.70
CA SER A 22 -22.90 28.46 18.38
C SER A 22 -22.64 27.05 18.90
N MET A 23 -23.65 26.39 19.48
CA MET A 23 -23.51 24.98 19.91
C MET A 23 -23.17 24.05 18.74
N ARG A 24 -23.82 24.25 17.57
CA ARG A 24 -23.47 23.49 16.36
C ARG A 24 -22.05 23.77 15.89
N ALA A 25 -21.62 25.04 15.92
CA ALA A 25 -20.27 25.41 15.55
C ALA A 25 -19.21 24.77 16.46
N ASP A 26 -19.48 24.70 17.77
CA ASP A 26 -18.59 24.06 18.74
C ASP A 26 -18.51 22.54 18.50
N ASN A 27 -19.65 21.87 18.30
CA ASN A 27 -19.69 20.44 17.96
C ASN A 27 -18.95 20.14 16.65
N LEU A 28 -19.17 20.92 15.59
CA LEU A 28 -18.47 20.75 14.32
C LEU A 28 -16.96 20.94 14.46
N ARG A 29 -16.53 21.87 15.33
CA ARG A 29 -15.11 22.08 15.62
C ARG A 29 -14.52 20.87 16.34
N GLU A 30 -15.21 20.30 17.32
CA GLU A 30 -14.76 19.10 18.03
C GLU A 30 -14.64 17.90 17.09
N VAL A 31 -15.68 17.67 16.28
CA VAL A 31 -15.70 16.63 15.24
C VAL A 31 -14.50 16.77 14.30
N PHE A 32 -14.28 17.98 13.76
CA PHE A 32 -13.15 18.24 12.86
C PHE A 32 -11.79 17.95 13.52
N LEU A 33 -11.60 18.36 14.77
CA LEU A 33 -10.36 18.09 15.51
C LEU A 33 -10.15 16.59 15.75
N LEU A 34 -11.22 15.85 16.05
CA LEU A 34 -11.16 14.41 16.26
C LEU A 34 -10.83 13.68 14.96
N GLU A 35 -11.44 14.07 13.84
CA GLU A 35 -11.14 13.53 12.52
C GLU A 35 -9.68 13.79 12.12
N GLN A 36 -9.17 15.00 12.34
CA GLN A 36 -7.75 15.31 12.08
C GLN A 36 -6.81 14.44 12.93
N ARG A 37 -7.15 14.20 14.19
CA ARG A 37 -6.39 13.31 15.07
C ARG A 37 -6.40 11.88 14.55
N TYR A 38 -7.56 11.33 14.24
CA TYR A 38 -7.69 9.97 13.71
C TYR A 38 -7.01 9.81 12.35
N ASN A 39 -7.09 10.82 11.48
CA ASN A 39 -6.36 10.85 10.22
C ASN A 39 -4.84 10.77 10.43
N SER A 40 -4.32 11.53 11.40
CA SER A 40 -2.90 11.50 11.72
C SER A 40 -2.49 10.13 12.27
N ILE A 41 -3.27 9.57 13.19
CA ILE A 41 -3.01 8.24 13.78
C ILE A 41 -3.00 7.17 12.69
N LEU A 42 -4.02 7.15 11.84
CA LEU A 42 -4.15 6.18 10.75
C LEU A 42 -2.97 6.28 9.79
N LYS A 43 -2.61 7.50 9.35
CA LYS A 43 -1.46 7.71 8.47
C LYS A 43 -0.14 7.27 9.10
N THR A 44 0.09 7.58 10.37
CA THR A 44 1.30 7.15 11.09
C THR A 44 1.34 5.63 11.21
N ALA A 45 0.23 5.00 11.61
CA ALA A 45 0.18 3.54 11.75
C ALA A 45 0.43 2.83 10.42
N VAL A 46 -0.16 3.31 9.33
CA VAL A 46 0.06 2.72 7.99
C VAL A 46 1.50 2.94 7.54
N GLN A 47 2.12 4.09 7.84
CA GLN A 47 3.52 4.33 7.55
C GLN A 47 4.45 3.41 8.35
N ASP A 48 4.16 3.18 9.63
CA ASP A 48 4.91 2.27 10.49
C ASP A 48 4.80 0.81 9.98
N GLY A 49 3.58 0.37 9.66
CA GLY A 49 3.34 -0.94 9.06
C GLY A 49 4.03 -1.10 7.72
N ALA A 50 3.91 -0.11 6.83
CA ALA A 50 4.58 -0.10 5.53
C ALA A 50 6.11 -0.18 5.66
N SER A 51 6.70 0.49 6.66
CA SER A 51 8.16 0.43 6.90
C SER A 51 8.65 -0.97 7.28
N ARG A 52 7.79 -1.79 7.89
CA ARG A 52 8.09 -3.17 8.29
C ARG A 52 7.83 -4.20 7.21
N LEU A 53 7.08 -3.86 6.16
CA LEU A 53 6.94 -4.69 4.96
C LEU A 53 8.30 -5.03 4.32
N ASN A 54 9.28 -4.14 4.53
CA ASN A 54 10.63 -4.28 4.01
C ASN A 54 11.60 -5.11 4.86
N VAL A 55 11.15 -5.65 5.99
CA VAL A 55 11.97 -6.55 6.78
C VAL A 55 11.75 -7.95 6.20
N ASN A 56 12.74 -8.48 5.47
CA ASN A 56 12.63 -9.76 4.76
C ASN A 56 12.19 -10.91 5.69
N GLU A 57 11.18 -11.69 5.28
CA GLU A 57 10.76 -12.92 5.98
C GLU A 57 11.90 -13.96 6.10
N GLN A 58 12.95 -13.90 5.25
CA GLN A 58 14.09 -14.83 5.26
C GLN A 58 15.44 -14.18 4.87
N PRO A 59 16.41 -14.06 5.80
CA PRO A 59 17.75 -13.51 5.53
C PRO A 59 18.59 -14.30 4.51
N LEU A 60 18.19 -15.54 4.18
CA LEU A 60 18.95 -16.45 3.32
C LEU A 60 19.02 -15.98 1.84
N TYR A 61 18.13 -15.09 1.42
CA TYR A 61 18.05 -14.58 0.04
C TYR A 61 18.79 -13.26 -0.18
N GLU A 62 19.47 -12.71 0.83
CA GLU A 62 20.23 -11.46 0.73
C GLU A 62 21.63 -11.65 0.13
N ALA A 63 22.16 -12.88 0.12
CA ALA A 63 23.53 -13.17 -0.30
C ALA A 63 23.56 -14.06 -1.56
N GLY A 64 23.22 -13.49 -2.72
CA GLY A 64 23.40 -14.18 -3.99
C GLY A 64 23.27 -13.26 -5.20
N TYR A 65 24.26 -13.32 -6.09
CA TYR A 65 24.43 -12.56 -7.34
C TYR A 65 23.28 -12.69 -8.38
N VAL A 66 22.12 -13.23 -8.00
CA VAL A 66 20.92 -13.41 -8.84
C VAL A 66 19.61 -13.07 -8.06
N SER A 67 19.70 -12.64 -6.81
CA SER A 67 18.55 -12.55 -5.88
C SER A 67 18.01 -11.12 -5.65
N ASP A 68 18.43 -10.14 -6.45
CA ASP A 68 17.97 -8.74 -6.32
C ASP A 68 16.50 -8.51 -6.74
N LYS A 69 15.77 -9.55 -7.18
CA LYS A 69 14.43 -9.42 -7.80
C LYS A 69 13.26 -10.02 -7.04
N PHE A 70 13.46 -10.70 -5.91
CA PHE A 70 12.38 -11.35 -5.16
C PHE A 70 12.35 -10.90 -3.71
N PHE A 71 12.20 -9.59 -3.51
CA PHE A 71 11.92 -9.03 -2.19
C PHE A 71 10.48 -9.36 -1.83
N ARG A 72 10.27 -10.41 -1.03
CA ARG A 72 8.94 -10.78 -0.54
C ARG A 72 8.61 -9.93 0.68
N VAL A 73 7.47 -9.28 0.62
CA VAL A 73 6.97 -8.43 1.69
C VAL A 73 6.57 -9.27 2.91
N ASP A 74 7.08 -8.92 4.10
CA ASP A 74 6.59 -9.47 5.37
C ASP A 74 5.28 -8.77 5.77
N LYS A 75 4.19 -9.28 5.21
CA LYS A 75 2.84 -8.80 5.48
C LYS A 75 2.45 -8.92 6.96
N GLN A 76 2.97 -9.92 7.69
CA GLN A 76 2.61 -10.11 9.10
C GLN A 76 3.32 -9.08 9.97
N ALA A 77 4.63 -8.89 9.79
CA ALA A 77 5.38 -7.85 10.49
C ALA A 77 4.82 -6.45 10.22
N GLY A 78 4.36 -6.20 8.97
CA GLY A 78 3.66 -4.96 8.63
C GLY A 78 2.35 -4.78 9.38
N LEU A 79 1.51 -5.81 9.42
CA LEU A 79 0.24 -5.77 10.15
C LEU A 79 0.45 -5.61 11.65
N ASP A 80 1.41 -6.32 12.23
CA ASP A 80 1.71 -6.23 13.66
C ASP A 80 2.13 -4.81 14.05
N ALA A 81 3.01 -4.16 13.26
CA ALA A 81 3.43 -2.78 13.50
C ALA A 81 2.29 -1.76 13.29
N LEU A 82 1.44 -1.96 12.27
CA LEU A 82 0.24 -1.16 12.07
C LEU A 82 -0.66 -1.23 13.31
N LEU A 83 -0.98 -2.44 13.76
CA LEU A 83 -1.87 -2.67 14.89
C LEU A 83 -1.27 -2.17 16.20
N GLU A 84 0.04 -2.33 16.41
CA GLU A 84 0.75 -1.79 17.56
C GLU A 84 0.57 -0.26 17.64
N THR A 85 0.83 0.46 16.54
CA THR A 85 0.64 1.92 16.51
C THR A 85 -0.83 2.32 16.71
N LEU A 86 -1.79 1.61 16.11
CA LEU A 86 -3.21 1.88 16.35
C LEU A 86 -3.58 1.67 17.82
N PHE A 87 -3.26 0.51 18.39
CA PHE A 87 -3.62 0.18 19.76
C PHE A 87 -2.94 1.09 20.79
N MET A 88 -1.69 1.52 20.56
CA MET A 88 -1.05 2.54 21.39
C MET A 88 -1.82 3.87 21.37
N ASN A 89 -2.21 4.34 20.17
CA ASN A 89 -2.87 5.64 20.03
C ASN A 89 -4.34 5.65 20.51
N PHE A 90 -5.01 4.50 20.47
CA PHE A 90 -6.36 4.31 21.00
C PHE A 90 -6.39 3.80 22.45
N ASN A 91 -5.21 3.64 23.09
CA ASN A 91 -5.06 3.16 24.46
C ASN A 91 -5.68 1.76 24.69
N LEU A 92 -5.43 0.84 23.75
CA LEU A 92 -5.95 -0.53 23.72
C LEU A 92 -4.85 -1.58 23.97
N VAL A 93 -3.60 -1.20 24.26
CA VAL A 93 -2.45 -2.13 24.36
C VAL A 93 -2.69 -3.26 25.36
N ASP A 94 -3.26 -2.95 26.51
CA ASP A 94 -3.53 -3.90 27.59
C ASP A 94 -4.98 -4.41 27.62
N ASP A 95 -5.76 -4.16 26.56
CA ASP A 95 -7.18 -4.56 26.47
C ASP A 95 -7.43 -5.45 25.24
N PRO A 96 -7.25 -6.78 25.36
CA PRO A 96 -7.49 -7.72 24.26
C PRO A 96 -8.93 -7.70 23.73
N VAL A 97 -9.91 -7.41 24.61
CA VAL A 97 -11.32 -7.34 24.23
C VAL A 97 -11.57 -6.07 23.42
N GLY A 98 -11.02 -4.94 23.88
CA GLY A 98 -11.03 -3.68 23.16
C GLY A 98 -10.31 -3.75 21.81
N GLN A 99 -9.18 -4.45 21.72
CA GLN A 99 -8.49 -4.71 20.45
C GLN A 99 -9.38 -5.48 19.47
N GLN A 100 -10.03 -6.56 19.93
CA GLN A 100 -10.92 -7.35 19.08
C GLN A 100 -12.15 -6.53 18.64
N ALA A 101 -12.72 -5.72 19.53
CA ALA A 101 -13.81 -4.81 19.18
C ALA A 101 -13.36 -3.73 18.20
N PHE A 102 -12.14 -3.21 18.35
CA PHE A 102 -11.58 -2.21 17.45
C PHE A 102 -11.40 -2.75 16.02
N MET A 103 -11.04 -4.03 15.88
CA MET A 103 -10.92 -4.67 14.57
C MET A 103 -12.23 -4.70 13.78
N LEU A 104 -13.39 -4.53 14.41
CA LEU A 104 -14.67 -4.35 13.69
C LEU A 104 -14.69 -3.08 12.85
N TYR A 105 -13.92 -2.05 13.22
CA TYR A 105 -13.81 -0.80 12.46
C TYR A 105 -12.78 -0.88 11.32
N VAL A 106 -12.04 -1.99 11.21
CA VAL A 106 -11.02 -2.24 10.18
C VAL A 106 -11.53 -3.34 9.23
N PRO A 107 -12.33 -2.99 8.20
CA PRO A 107 -12.93 -4.00 7.33
C PRO A 107 -11.90 -4.77 6.48
N ALA A 108 -10.80 -4.11 6.10
CA ALA A 108 -9.73 -4.73 5.33
C ALA A 108 -8.39 -4.00 5.50
N VAL A 109 -7.30 -4.76 5.38
CA VAL A 109 -5.93 -4.26 5.19
C VAL A 109 -5.36 -4.91 3.94
N VAL A 110 -4.92 -4.11 2.98
CA VAL A 110 -4.29 -4.58 1.74
C VAL A 110 -2.79 -4.38 1.84
N VAL A 111 -2.04 -5.41 1.47
CA VAL A 111 -0.60 -5.34 1.25
C VAL A 111 -0.34 -5.59 -0.23
N LEU A 112 0.20 -4.57 -0.89
CA LEU A 112 0.66 -4.66 -2.27
C LEU A 112 2.10 -5.15 -2.26
N ASP A 113 2.31 -6.24 -2.98
CA ASP A 113 3.60 -6.87 -3.20
C ASP A 113 3.97 -6.73 -4.68
N TYR A 114 5.19 -7.13 -5.01
CA TYR A 114 5.80 -6.94 -6.31
C TYR A 114 5.05 -7.60 -7.49
N ASP A 115 4.54 -8.81 -7.30
CA ASP A 115 3.88 -9.66 -8.31
C ASP A 115 2.41 -10.00 -7.96
N GLY A 116 1.87 -9.34 -6.93
CA GLY A 116 0.48 -9.54 -6.51
C GLY A 116 0.18 -8.84 -5.19
N TYR A 117 -0.99 -9.09 -4.63
CA TYR A 117 -1.45 -8.47 -3.39
C TYR A 117 -2.03 -9.50 -2.42
N CYS A 118 -2.02 -9.15 -1.15
CA CYS A 118 -2.66 -9.90 -0.07
C CYS A 118 -3.67 -8.99 0.63
N ILE A 119 -4.81 -9.54 1.02
CA ILE A 119 -5.78 -8.81 1.84
C ILE A 119 -5.93 -9.54 3.16
N TYR A 120 -5.89 -8.80 4.26
CA TYR A 120 -6.31 -9.22 5.57
C TYR A 120 -7.74 -8.76 5.79
N GLY A 121 -8.58 -9.67 6.26
CA GLY A 121 -9.97 -9.41 6.59
C GLY A 121 -10.55 -10.57 7.36
N ILE A 122 -11.86 -10.49 7.62
CA ILE A 122 -12.57 -11.54 8.36
C ILE A 122 -12.80 -12.74 7.46
N GLN A 123 -12.52 -13.94 7.97
CA GLN A 123 -12.70 -15.19 7.24
C GLN A 123 -13.42 -16.24 8.08
N ASP A 124 -14.28 -17.02 7.42
CA ASP A 124 -14.87 -18.25 7.95
C ASP A 124 -13.79 -19.35 8.01
N ARG A 125 -13.17 -19.58 9.16
CA ARG A 125 -12.27 -20.73 9.33
C ARG A 125 -13.02 -21.91 9.91
N MET A 126 -13.08 -23.00 9.15
CA MET A 126 -13.52 -24.30 9.66
C MET A 126 -12.45 -24.85 10.59
N GLN A 127 -12.71 -24.87 11.90
CA GLN A 127 -11.87 -25.55 12.86
C GLN A 127 -12.38 -26.98 13.05
N ALA A 128 -11.47 -27.96 12.98
CA ALA A 128 -11.79 -29.40 12.88
C ALA A 128 -12.63 -29.98 14.03
N ASP A 129 -12.91 -29.22 15.11
CA ASP A 129 -13.52 -29.74 16.33
C ASP A 129 -14.57 -28.81 16.99
N ARG A 130 -14.85 -27.60 16.44
CA ARG A 130 -15.77 -26.62 17.08
C ARG A 130 -16.70 -25.83 16.15
N GLY A 131 -16.80 -26.22 14.88
CA GLY A 131 -17.64 -25.52 13.90
C GLY A 131 -16.93 -24.33 13.24
N LYS A 132 -17.71 -23.48 12.54
CA LYS A 132 -17.19 -22.27 11.88
C LYS A 132 -16.82 -21.23 12.93
N GLN A 133 -15.55 -20.81 12.98
CA GLN A 133 -15.12 -19.67 13.78
C GLN A 133 -14.61 -18.57 12.85
N GLN A 134 -15.22 -17.40 12.95
CA GLN A 134 -14.85 -16.23 12.19
C GLN A 134 -13.69 -15.52 12.89
N MET A 135 -12.56 -15.40 12.20
CA MET A 135 -11.36 -14.75 12.70
C MET A 135 -10.72 -13.92 11.60
N GLY A 136 -10.05 -12.84 12.00
CA GLY A 136 -9.22 -12.06 11.09
C GLY A 136 -8.05 -12.89 10.58
N GLY A 137 -7.82 -12.86 9.27
CA GLY A 137 -6.76 -13.63 8.64
C GLY A 137 -6.40 -13.13 7.25
N TRP A 138 -5.23 -13.56 6.77
CA TRP A 138 -4.77 -13.29 5.42
C TRP A 138 -5.46 -14.18 4.41
N PHE A 139 -6.02 -13.60 3.37
CA PHE A 139 -6.47 -14.33 2.19
C PHE A 139 -5.23 -14.77 1.37
N PRO A 140 -5.34 -15.84 0.56
CA PRO A 140 -4.27 -16.24 -0.34
C PRO A 140 -3.84 -15.08 -1.24
N LYS A 141 -2.53 -14.95 -1.46
CA LYS A 141 -1.97 -13.95 -2.38
C LYS A 141 -2.56 -14.12 -3.77
N LYS A 142 -3.01 -13.04 -4.39
CA LYS A 142 -3.50 -13.02 -5.76
C LYS A 142 -2.61 -12.20 -6.68
N PRO A 143 -2.33 -12.68 -7.91
CA PRO A 143 -1.59 -11.91 -8.89
C PRO A 143 -2.42 -10.76 -9.46
N TYR A 144 -1.74 -9.77 -10.06
CA TYR A 144 -2.39 -8.69 -10.81
C TYR A 144 -2.69 -9.19 -12.23
N VAL A 145 -3.94 -9.54 -12.50
CA VAL A 145 -4.31 -10.25 -13.74
C VAL A 145 -5.24 -9.42 -14.60
N TYR A 146 -4.96 -9.42 -15.89
CA TYR A 146 -5.84 -8.95 -16.94
C TYR A 146 -6.11 -10.08 -17.93
N THR A 147 -7.35 -10.19 -18.40
CA THR A 147 -7.71 -11.11 -19.46
C THR A 147 -8.18 -10.31 -20.66
N ASP A 148 -7.56 -10.53 -21.81
CA ASP A 148 -7.91 -9.83 -23.04
C ASP A 148 -9.13 -10.45 -23.74
N ALA A 149 -9.57 -9.83 -24.84
CA ALA A 149 -10.68 -10.35 -25.64
C ALA A 149 -10.37 -11.68 -26.36
N ALA A 150 -9.09 -12.01 -26.55
CA ALA A 150 -8.64 -13.27 -27.13
C ALA A 150 -8.55 -14.41 -26.08
N ALA A 151 -8.83 -14.10 -24.81
CA ALA A 151 -8.67 -14.96 -23.64
C ALA A 151 -7.20 -15.27 -23.27
N ASN A 152 -6.26 -14.42 -23.69
CA ASN A 152 -4.91 -14.39 -23.14
C ASN A 152 -4.95 -13.80 -21.74
N VAL A 153 -4.15 -14.38 -20.86
CA VAL A 153 -4.03 -13.94 -19.47
C VAL A 153 -2.68 -13.26 -19.29
N LEU A 154 -2.72 -11.98 -18.95
CA LEU A 154 -1.53 -11.18 -18.63
C LEU A 154 -1.48 -10.99 -17.11
N SER A 155 -0.40 -11.46 -16.50
CA SER A 155 -0.07 -11.15 -15.11
C SER A 155 0.99 -10.08 -15.08
N PHE A 156 0.78 -9.01 -14.32
CA PHE A 156 1.70 -7.88 -14.23
C PHE A 156 2.48 -7.85 -12.92
N THR A 157 3.62 -7.19 -12.92
CA THR A 157 4.36 -6.77 -11.72
C THR A 157 4.33 -5.24 -11.57
N LEU A 158 4.76 -4.76 -10.40
CA LEU A 158 4.89 -3.31 -10.14
C LEU A 158 6.00 -2.64 -10.99
N ASP A 159 7.03 -3.38 -11.43
CA ASP A 159 8.20 -2.86 -12.18
C ASP A 159 8.14 -3.09 -13.71
N ASN A 160 6.94 -3.25 -14.27
CA ASN A 160 6.68 -3.44 -15.71
C ASN A 160 7.10 -4.80 -16.30
N GLN A 161 7.46 -5.79 -15.47
CA GLN A 161 7.52 -7.16 -15.98
C GLN A 161 6.11 -7.71 -16.14
N LEU A 162 5.96 -8.61 -17.11
CA LEU A 162 4.70 -9.31 -17.30
C LEU A 162 4.93 -10.78 -17.64
N THR A 163 3.93 -11.57 -17.31
CA THR A 163 3.78 -12.96 -17.71
C THR A 163 2.56 -13.07 -18.59
N LEU A 164 2.77 -13.50 -19.84
CA LEU A 164 1.71 -13.78 -20.79
C LEU A 164 1.47 -15.28 -20.84
N LEU A 165 0.21 -15.68 -20.68
CA LEU A 165 -0.29 -17.02 -20.91
C LEU A 165 -1.31 -16.97 -22.05
N ASP A 166 -0.94 -17.54 -23.20
CA ASP A 166 -1.88 -17.82 -24.29
C ASP A 166 -2.38 -19.28 -24.14
N PRO A 167 -3.63 -19.51 -23.71
CA PRO A 167 -4.16 -20.85 -23.52
C PRO A 167 -4.39 -21.60 -24.84
N ARG A 168 -4.53 -20.91 -25.97
CA ARG A 168 -4.77 -21.52 -27.29
C ARG A 168 -3.47 -22.10 -27.84
N GLN A 169 -2.38 -21.35 -27.71
CA GLN A 169 -1.05 -21.77 -28.18
C GLN A 169 -0.25 -22.54 -27.11
N LYS A 170 -0.75 -22.61 -25.87
CA LYS A 170 -0.01 -23.09 -24.69
C LYS A 170 1.33 -22.37 -24.53
N LEU A 171 1.36 -21.10 -24.89
CA LEU A 171 2.55 -20.28 -24.86
C LEU A 171 2.63 -19.57 -23.51
N PHE A 172 3.77 -19.75 -22.84
CA PHE A 172 4.08 -19.08 -21.58
C PHE A 172 5.33 -18.23 -21.78
N LEU A 173 5.18 -16.91 -21.65
CA LEU A 173 6.26 -15.96 -21.81
C LEU A 173 6.35 -15.08 -20.57
N GLN A 174 7.57 -14.82 -20.10
CA GLN A 174 7.83 -13.93 -18.98
C GLN A 174 9.00 -13.02 -19.32
N GLY A 175 8.88 -11.73 -19.05
CA GLY A 175 9.96 -10.78 -19.28
C GLY A 175 9.48 -9.34 -19.35
N LEU A 176 10.36 -8.48 -19.86
CA LEU A 176 10.00 -7.10 -20.20
C LEU A 176 9.17 -7.10 -21.48
N PRO A 177 8.23 -6.15 -21.67
CA PRO A 177 7.42 -6.05 -22.87
C PRO A 177 8.26 -6.05 -24.16
N GLU A 178 9.41 -5.37 -24.12
CA GLU A 178 10.35 -5.27 -25.24
C GLU A 178 10.95 -6.62 -25.66
N ASP A 179 11.20 -7.52 -24.71
CA ASP A 179 11.76 -8.85 -24.97
C ASP A 179 10.70 -9.83 -25.50
N LEU A 180 9.43 -9.50 -25.29
CA LEU A 180 8.28 -10.31 -25.68
C LEU A 180 7.71 -9.89 -27.04
N LYS A 181 7.99 -8.65 -27.48
CA LYS A 181 7.67 -8.18 -28.84
C LYS A 181 8.26 -9.14 -29.87
N GLY A 182 7.43 -9.58 -30.82
CA GLY A 182 7.82 -10.51 -31.89
C GLY A 182 7.86 -11.99 -31.51
N LYS A 183 7.61 -12.35 -30.24
CA LYS A 183 7.37 -13.75 -29.81
C LYS A 183 5.89 -14.11 -29.73
N THR A 184 5.03 -13.10 -29.86
CA THR A 184 3.56 -13.21 -29.80
C THR A 184 2.97 -12.06 -30.63
N ASP A 185 1.75 -12.27 -31.14
CA ASP A 185 0.97 -11.32 -31.92
C ASP A 185 -0.06 -10.55 -31.05
N ASP A 186 0.19 -10.45 -29.74
CA ASP A 186 -0.70 -9.74 -28.82
C ASP A 186 -0.64 -8.22 -29.07
N PRO A 187 -1.76 -7.57 -29.43
CA PRO A 187 -1.78 -6.14 -29.78
C PRO A 187 -1.43 -5.22 -28.60
N LEU A 188 -1.58 -5.68 -27.35
CA LEU A 188 -1.22 -4.88 -26.18
C LEU A 188 0.30 -4.71 -26.06
N LEU A 189 1.09 -5.67 -26.53
CA LEU A 189 2.54 -5.58 -26.49
C LEU A 189 3.10 -4.62 -27.54
N GLU A 190 2.35 -4.30 -28.60
CA GLU A 190 2.77 -3.35 -29.62
C GLU A 190 2.72 -1.89 -29.13
N ASN A 191 1.76 -1.57 -28.25
CA ASN A 191 1.55 -0.22 -27.75
C ASN A 191 1.95 -0.08 -26.26
N PRO A 192 3.13 0.49 -25.94
CA PRO A 192 3.62 0.59 -24.57
C PRO A 192 2.77 1.50 -23.67
N GLU A 193 2.15 2.56 -24.22
CA GLU A 193 1.29 3.45 -23.44
C GLU A 193 -0.01 2.74 -23.04
N MET A 194 -0.61 2.01 -23.99
CA MET A 194 -1.81 1.23 -23.74
C MET A 194 -1.52 0.08 -22.76
N LEU A 195 -0.35 -0.54 -22.87
CA LEU A 195 0.08 -1.59 -21.95
C LEU A 195 0.21 -1.07 -20.51
N ASP A 196 0.83 0.10 -20.30
CA ASP A 196 0.93 0.67 -18.96
C ASP A 196 -0.45 1.07 -18.40
N ALA A 197 -1.33 1.61 -19.25
CA ALA A 197 -2.71 1.91 -18.85
C ALA A 197 -3.49 0.64 -18.44
N VAL A 198 -3.36 -0.44 -19.21
CA VAL A 198 -3.97 -1.74 -18.91
C VAL A 198 -3.37 -2.34 -17.64
N ARG A 199 -2.05 -2.26 -17.47
CA ARG A 199 -1.35 -2.70 -16.25
C ARG A 199 -1.91 -2.01 -15.01
N ARG A 200 -1.96 -0.67 -15.01
CA ARG A 200 -2.51 0.12 -13.89
C ARG A 200 -3.95 -0.27 -13.60
N THR A 201 -4.78 -0.33 -14.64
CA THR A 201 -6.19 -0.72 -14.52
C THR A 201 -6.33 -2.14 -13.95
N ALA A 202 -5.50 -3.09 -14.39
CA ALA A 202 -5.51 -4.46 -13.91
C ALA A 202 -5.15 -4.55 -12.43
N ILE A 203 -4.14 -3.80 -11.99
CA ILE A 203 -3.72 -3.74 -10.59
C ILE A 203 -4.86 -3.17 -9.72
N VAL A 204 -5.41 -2.00 -10.10
CA VAL A 204 -6.51 -1.35 -9.37
C VAL A 204 -7.74 -2.24 -9.31
N SER A 205 -8.25 -2.66 -10.47
CA SER A 205 -9.50 -3.44 -10.55
C SER A 205 -9.39 -4.80 -9.86
N SER A 206 -8.23 -5.45 -9.91
CA SER A 206 -8.01 -6.71 -9.18
C SER A 206 -8.17 -6.50 -7.68
N VAL A 207 -7.62 -5.42 -7.12
CA VAL A 207 -7.69 -5.11 -5.69
C VAL A 207 -9.10 -4.66 -5.31
N GLU A 208 -9.72 -3.77 -6.09
CA GLU A 208 -11.06 -3.23 -5.82
C GLU A 208 -12.13 -4.32 -5.81
N GLN A 209 -12.16 -5.20 -6.81
CA GLN A 209 -13.14 -6.31 -6.87
C GLN A 209 -13.06 -7.24 -5.66
N ASP A 210 -11.82 -7.52 -5.21
CA ASP A 210 -11.60 -8.36 -4.05
C ASP A 210 -11.94 -7.65 -2.74
N LEU A 211 -11.67 -6.34 -2.65
CA LEU A 211 -12.07 -5.51 -1.53
C LEU A 211 -13.59 -5.43 -1.42
N GLU A 212 -14.32 -5.21 -2.51
CA GLU A 212 -15.79 -5.18 -2.52
C GLU A 212 -16.37 -6.45 -1.90
N ARG A 213 -15.84 -7.61 -2.31
CA ARG A 213 -16.25 -8.91 -1.75
C ARG A 213 -15.94 -9.00 -0.26
N ILE A 214 -14.73 -8.62 0.17
CA ILE A 214 -14.31 -8.72 1.58
C ILE A 214 -15.09 -7.75 2.46
N VAL A 215 -15.35 -6.52 2.00
CA VAL A 215 -16.19 -5.55 2.73
C VAL A 215 -17.63 -6.04 2.83
N ALA A 216 -18.17 -6.70 1.80
CA ALA A 216 -19.49 -7.33 1.88
C ALA A 216 -19.53 -8.47 2.92
N GLU A 217 -18.49 -9.31 2.98
CA GLU A 217 -18.34 -10.35 4.01
C GLU A 217 -18.21 -9.73 5.41
N HIS A 218 -17.45 -8.64 5.54
CA HIS A 218 -17.31 -7.88 6.79
C HIS A 218 -18.63 -7.28 7.27
N ASN A 219 -19.46 -6.73 6.36
CA ASN A 219 -20.79 -6.22 6.71
C ASN A 219 -21.68 -7.31 7.30
N HIS A 220 -21.68 -8.50 6.71
CA HIS A 220 -22.45 -9.62 7.22
C HIS A 220 -22.01 -10.01 8.64
N PHE A 221 -20.70 -10.00 8.89
CA PHE A 221 -20.16 -10.23 10.22
C PHE A 221 -20.52 -9.13 11.22
N ALA A 222 -20.33 -7.88 10.83
CA ALA A 222 -20.59 -6.72 11.68
C ALA A 222 -22.07 -6.68 12.14
N GLU A 223 -22.99 -7.00 11.24
CA GLU A 223 -24.43 -7.13 11.55
C GLU A 223 -24.69 -8.20 12.62
N GLN A 224 -24.06 -9.38 12.49
CA GLN A 224 -24.15 -10.46 13.50
C GLN A 224 -23.55 -10.06 14.85
N ALA A 225 -22.53 -9.20 14.84
CA ALA A 225 -21.90 -8.64 16.03
C ALA A 225 -22.67 -7.46 16.65
N GLY A 226 -23.80 -7.03 16.06
CA GLY A 226 -24.65 -5.94 16.56
C GLY A 226 -24.21 -4.54 16.13
N VAL A 227 -23.34 -4.42 15.12
CA VAL A 227 -22.92 -3.14 14.55
C VAL A 227 -23.96 -2.67 13.54
N SER A 228 -24.53 -1.48 13.75
CA SER A 228 -25.54 -0.89 12.87
C SER A 228 -24.97 -0.07 11.70
N TYR A 229 -23.65 0.00 11.59
CA TYR A 229 -22.94 0.73 10.55
C TYR A 229 -22.71 -0.16 9.32
N THR A 230 -22.92 0.39 8.12
CA THR A 230 -22.63 -0.29 6.85
C THR A 230 -21.33 0.21 6.26
N PHE A 231 -20.36 -0.70 6.16
CA PHE A 231 -19.04 -0.45 5.59
C PHE A 231 -19.13 -0.40 4.07
N THR A 232 -18.42 0.56 3.47
CA THR A 232 -18.40 0.77 2.01
C THR A 232 -16.98 0.98 1.53
N LEU A 233 -16.66 0.56 0.30
CA LEU A 233 -15.38 0.91 -0.31
C LEU A 233 -15.38 2.41 -0.65
N PRO A 234 -14.50 3.25 -0.07
CA PRO A 234 -14.39 4.64 -0.45
C PRO A 234 -13.83 4.77 -1.86
N ASN A 235 -14.20 5.84 -2.56
CA ASN A 235 -13.58 6.18 -3.84
C ASN A 235 -12.12 6.59 -3.61
N ILE A 236 -11.18 5.82 -4.16
CA ILE A 236 -9.73 6.09 -4.06
C ILE A 236 -9.32 6.90 -5.29
N PRO A 237 -8.80 8.14 -5.14
CA PRO A 237 -8.40 8.96 -6.28
C PRO A 237 -7.28 8.33 -7.09
N ASP A 238 -7.31 8.51 -8.42
CA ASP A 238 -6.28 8.02 -9.36
C ASP A 238 -4.86 8.44 -8.95
N GLU A 239 -4.69 9.65 -8.41
CA GLU A 239 -3.39 10.12 -7.90
C GLU A 239 -2.86 9.23 -6.76
N THR A 240 -3.74 8.76 -5.88
CA THR A 240 -3.36 7.85 -4.79
C THR A 240 -2.94 6.50 -5.35
N TRP A 241 -3.72 5.95 -6.29
CA TRP A 241 -3.37 4.72 -6.98
C TRP A 241 -2.05 4.82 -7.76
N ASN A 242 -1.84 5.91 -8.49
CA ASN A 242 -0.60 6.13 -9.25
C ASN A 242 0.64 6.11 -8.35
N ASN A 243 0.57 6.74 -7.18
CA ASN A 243 1.67 6.71 -6.21
C ASN A 243 1.83 5.35 -5.52
N THR A 244 0.79 4.52 -5.53
CA THR A 244 0.69 3.25 -4.82
C THR A 244 1.14 2.06 -5.67
N ILE A 245 0.92 2.12 -6.99
CA ILE A 245 1.20 1.03 -7.95
C ILE A 245 2.70 0.96 -8.33
N GLU A 246 3.49 1.98 -7.98
CA GLU A 246 4.91 2.01 -8.31
C GLU A 246 5.78 1.19 -7.35
N ASP A 247 5.32 0.94 -6.12
CA ASP A 247 6.13 0.30 -5.06
C ASP A 247 5.25 -0.57 -4.14
N ALA A 248 5.88 -1.51 -3.43
CA ALA A 248 5.21 -2.27 -2.38
C ALA A 248 4.71 -1.34 -1.26
N GLY A 249 3.53 -1.64 -0.71
CA GLY A 249 2.90 -0.76 0.27
C GLY A 249 1.70 -1.37 0.96
N MET A 250 1.14 -0.60 1.89
CA MET A 250 -0.01 -0.99 2.70
C MET A 250 -1.13 0.02 2.54
N LEU A 251 -2.36 -0.46 2.34
CA LEU A 251 -3.59 0.33 2.31
C LEU A 251 -4.53 -0.19 3.40
N VAL A 252 -5.01 0.71 4.26
CA VAL A 252 -5.87 0.35 5.40
C VAL A 252 -7.12 1.21 5.38
N PHE A 253 -8.25 0.58 5.68
CA PHE A 253 -9.54 1.25 5.83
C PHE A 253 -9.93 1.28 7.31
N LEU A 254 -10.36 2.45 7.79
CA LEU A 254 -10.87 2.63 9.14
C LEU A 254 -12.21 3.37 9.06
N GLN A 255 -13.29 2.68 9.42
CA GLN A 255 -14.66 3.15 9.17
C GLN A 255 -15.59 2.84 10.34
N GLY A 256 -16.66 3.63 10.47
CA GLY A 256 -17.73 3.39 11.43
C GLY A 256 -17.42 3.81 12.86
N ILE A 257 -16.32 4.53 13.11
CA ILE A 257 -16.01 5.06 14.44
C ILE A 257 -16.93 6.27 14.70
N PRO A 258 -17.74 6.28 15.77
CA PRO A 258 -18.64 7.41 16.06
C PRO A 258 -17.84 8.67 16.45
N VAL A 259 -18.15 9.79 15.79
CA VAL A 259 -17.53 11.11 16.02
C VAL A 259 -18.63 12.16 16.04
N GLY A 260 -19.05 12.59 17.23
CA GLY A 260 -20.17 13.52 17.39
C GLY A 260 -21.48 12.90 16.89
N ASP A 261 -22.10 13.53 15.89
CA ASP A 261 -23.33 13.09 15.23
C ASP A 261 -23.08 12.33 13.91
N GLN A 262 -21.83 12.06 13.57
CA GLN A 262 -21.43 11.36 12.35
C GLN A 262 -20.46 10.21 12.64
N TYR A 263 -20.02 9.52 11.58
CA TYR A 263 -19.02 8.45 11.64
C TYR A 263 -17.74 8.88 10.93
N TYR A 264 -16.61 8.58 11.53
CA TYR A 264 -15.31 8.69 10.90
C TYR A 264 -15.11 7.54 9.93
N ASN A 265 -14.85 7.90 8.67
CA ASN A 265 -14.62 6.98 7.58
C ASN A 265 -13.43 7.49 6.77
N ASN A 266 -12.31 6.78 6.84
CA ASN A 266 -11.16 7.14 6.04
C ASN A 266 -10.32 5.90 5.67
N PHE A 267 -9.39 6.13 4.75
CA PHE A 267 -8.36 5.19 4.40
C PHE A 267 -7.00 5.89 4.43
N ALA A 268 -5.94 5.12 4.56
CA ALA A 268 -4.59 5.64 4.37
C ALA A 268 -3.73 4.63 3.63
N PHE A 269 -2.80 5.17 2.86
CA PHE A 269 -1.76 4.43 2.18
C PHE A 269 -0.40 4.79 2.75
N GLY A 270 0.47 3.79 2.89
CA GLY A 270 1.86 3.94 3.26
C GLY A 270 2.71 3.11 2.30
N GLY A 271 3.60 3.79 1.59
CA GLY A 271 4.59 3.13 0.76
C GLY A 271 5.71 2.54 1.62
N GLY A 272 6.12 1.31 1.35
CA GLY A 272 7.23 0.66 2.05
C GLY A 272 8.59 1.28 1.74
N ARG A 273 8.66 2.37 0.96
CA ARG A 273 9.92 2.94 0.48
C ARG A 273 10.74 3.60 1.59
N LEU A 274 11.46 2.80 2.37
CA LEU A 274 12.78 3.18 2.85
C LEU A 274 13.63 3.32 1.60
N LEU A 275 13.82 4.56 1.12
CA LEU A 275 14.74 4.95 0.04
C LEU A 275 15.68 3.80 -0.33
N LYS A 276 15.36 3.04 -1.40
CA LYS A 276 16.32 2.14 -2.06
C LYS A 276 17.49 3.04 -2.43
N LYS A 277 18.48 3.15 -1.55
CA LYS A 277 19.77 3.72 -1.90
C LYS A 277 20.25 2.79 -3.00
N ARG A 278 20.34 3.31 -4.22
CA ARG A 278 20.82 2.53 -5.37
C ARG A 278 22.02 1.73 -4.91
N ALA A 279 22.00 0.42 -5.15
CA ALA A 279 23.07 -0.47 -4.75
C ALA A 279 24.41 0.13 -5.16
N VAL A 280 25.35 0.16 -4.23
CA VAL A 280 26.70 0.67 -4.45
C VAL A 280 27.47 -0.46 -5.12
N MET A 281 27.77 -0.31 -6.41
CA MET A 281 28.50 -1.31 -7.18
C MET A 281 29.99 -1.19 -6.86
N GLY A 282 30.63 -2.29 -6.46
CA GLY A 282 32.07 -2.43 -6.32
C GLY A 282 32.67 -3.13 -7.54
N GLY A 283 33.66 -2.50 -8.19
CA GLY A 283 34.37 -3.09 -9.31
C GLY A 283 35.87 -2.88 -9.22
N ILE A 284 36.63 -3.76 -9.87
CA ILE A 284 38.08 -3.65 -10.00
C ILE A 284 38.41 -3.00 -11.34
N ASP A 285 39.26 -1.97 -11.32
CA ASP A 285 39.86 -1.45 -12.52
C ASP A 285 40.83 -2.48 -13.13
N ALA A 286 40.52 -2.92 -14.36
CA ALA A 286 41.29 -3.94 -15.05
C ALA A 286 42.75 -3.54 -15.34
N GLN A 287 43.07 -2.24 -15.35
CA GLN A 287 44.42 -1.74 -15.63
C GLN A 287 45.28 -1.59 -14.37
N THR A 288 44.66 -1.16 -13.26
CA THR A 288 45.38 -0.82 -12.03
C THR A 288 45.19 -1.82 -10.91
N GLY A 289 44.20 -2.70 -11.00
CA GLY A 289 43.83 -3.65 -9.95
C GLY A 289 43.18 -2.99 -8.72
N ILE A 290 42.90 -1.68 -8.78
CA ILE A 290 42.33 -0.92 -7.66
C ILE A 290 40.82 -1.15 -7.60
N LYS A 291 40.32 -1.36 -6.37
CA LYS A 291 38.90 -1.53 -6.06
C LYS A 291 38.21 -0.17 -5.98
N TYR A 292 37.18 0.03 -6.79
CA TYR A 292 36.36 1.24 -6.80
C TYR A 292 34.89 0.93 -6.58
N TYR A 293 34.19 1.79 -5.83
CA TYR A 293 32.74 1.74 -5.73
C TYR A 293 32.08 2.91 -6.46
N TYR A 294 30.91 2.67 -7.04
CA TYR A 294 30.14 3.67 -7.79
C TYR A 294 28.63 3.39 -7.74
N ARG A 295 27.82 4.44 -7.82
CA ARG A 295 26.34 4.35 -7.83
C ARG A 295 25.72 4.43 -9.23
N ARG A 296 26.49 4.89 -10.22
CA ARG A 296 26.06 5.03 -11.61
C ARG A 296 27.11 4.35 -12.49
N PRO A 297 26.74 3.81 -13.66
CA PRO A 297 27.72 3.32 -14.62
C PRO A 297 28.73 4.43 -14.91
N CYS A 298 30.00 4.16 -14.69
CA CYS A 298 31.09 5.10 -14.93
C CYS A 298 31.86 4.64 -16.16
N GLU A 299 32.44 5.57 -16.93
CA GLU A 299 33.18 5.25 -18.18
C GLU A 299 34.45 4.41 -17.96
N GLY A 300 34.84 4.13 -16.70
CA GLY A 300 35.93 3.22 -16.40
C GLY A 300 35.54 1.76 -16.68
N ALA A 301 36.43 1.00 -17.30
CA ALA A 301 36.29 -0.44 -17.49
C ALA A 301 36.47 -1.18 -16.16
N TYR A 302 35.55 -0.97 -15.22
CA TYR A 302 35.51 -1.65 -13.95
C TYR A 302 34.82 -3.00 -14.14
N ARG A 303 35.55 -4.08 -13.85
CA ARG A 303 34.93 -5.39 -13.76
C ARG A 303 34.15 -5.44 -12.45
N LEU A 304 32.82 -5.51 -12.54
CA LEU A 304 31.94 -5.66 -11.39
C LEU A 304 32.35 -6.90 -10.59
N GLU A 305 32.67 -6.71 -9.32
CA GLU A 305 33.06 -7.79 -8.41
C GLU A 305 31.98 -7.99 -7.36
N GLU A 306 31.42 -6.93 -6.76
CA GLU A 306 30.56 -7.02 -5.57
C GLU A 306 29.52 -5.87 -5.54
N THR A 307 28.43 -6.01 -4.78
CA THR A 307 27.41 -4.98 -4.59
C THR A 307 27.15 -4.76 -3.10
N PHE A 308 27.11 -3.49 -2.69
CA PHE A 308 26.95 -3.06 -1.30
C PHE A 308 25.65 -2.29 -1.09
N THR A 309 25.10 -2.37 0.11
CA THR A 309 23.89 -1.62 0.51
C THR A 309 24.18 -0.14 0.80
N ASN A 310 25.42 0.20 1.16
CA ASN A 310 25.85 1.57 1.41
C ASN A 310 27.37 1.78 1.16
N GLU A 311 27.80 3.04 1.07
CA GLU A 311 29.20 3.42 0.77
C GLU A 311 30.17 3.11 1.92
N ARG A 312 29.66 3.04 3.16
CA ARG A 312 30.47 2.72 4.33
C ARG A 312 30.89 1.24 4.29
N ASP A 313 30.00 0.35 3.88
CA ASP A 313 30.29 -1.08 3.75
C ASP A 313 31.26 -1.33 2.60
N ALA A 314 31.09 -0.63 1.48
CA ALA A 314 32.05 -0.67 0.37
C ALA A 314 33.46 -0.21 0.79
N ALA A 315 33.54 0.89 1.56
CA ALA A 315 34.82 1.39 2.09
C ALA A 315 35.42 0.44 3.13
N ALA A 316 34.61 -0.20 3.97
CA ALA A 316 35.05 -1.21 4.92
C ALA A 316 35.63 -2.45 4.22
N SER A 317 35.06 -2.83 3.07
CA SER A 317 35.58 -3.88 2.18
C SER A 317 36.74 -3.43 1.27
N GLY A 318 37.26 -2.21 1.48
CA GLY A 318 38.47 -1.72 0.81
C GLY A 318 38.26 -1.09 -0.58
N TYR A 319 37.03 -0.70 -0.93
CA TYR A 319 36.73 -0.02 -2.18
C TYR A 319 36.85 1.52 -2.01
N PHE A 320 37.43 2.18 -3.01
CA PHE A 320 37.56 3.64 -3.07
C PHE A 320 36.43 4.27 -3.90
N GLU A 321 36.06 5.52 -3.62
CA GLU A 321 35.03 6.19 -4.42
C GLU A 321 35.51 6.44 -5.86
N ALA A 322 34.75 5.98 -6.86
CA ALA A 322 35.04 6.26 -8.26
C ALA A 322 34.68 7.72 -8.61
N ARG A 323 35.58 8.42 -9.28
CA ARG A 323 35.31 9.78 -9.79
C ARG A 323 34.59 9.70 -11.13
N CYS A 324 33.28 9.58 -11.09
CA CYS A 324 32.46 9.50 -12.28
C CYS A 324 32.11 10.91 -12.75
N LYS A 325 32.74 11.37 -13.85
CA LYS A 325 32.29 12.59 -14.52
C LYS A 325 30.89 12.32 -15.05
N GLY A 326 29.92 13.12 -14.62
CA GLY A 326 28.54 12.95 -15.05
C GLY A 326 28.47 13.03 -16.58
N VAL A 327 27.99 11.97 -17.23
CA VAL A 327 27.53 12.06 -18.61
C VAL A 327 26.44 13.13 -18.61
N SER A 328 26.70 14.27 -19.24
CA SER A 328 25.65 15.24 -19.49
C SER A 328 24.67 14.58 -20.45
N THR A 329 23.51 14.18 -19.96
CA THR A 329 22.36 13.86 -20.81
C THR A 329 21.91 15.14 -21.50
N THR A 330 22.51 15.40 -22.66
CA THR A 330 21.97 16.30 -23.67
C THR A 330 20.99 15.52 -24.54
N ARG A 331 19.73 15.97 -24.46
CA ARG A 331 18.53 15.67 -25.27
C ARG A 331 17.80 14.36 -25.02
#